data_AF-A0A2B7GR54-F1
#
_entry.id   AF-A0A2B7GR54-F1
#
_cell.length_a   1.000
_cell.length_b   1.000
_cell.length_c   1.000
_cell.angle_alpha   90.00
_cell.angle_beta   90.00
_cell.angle_gamma   90.00
#
_symmetry.space_group_name_H-M   'P 1'
#
loop_
_entity.id
_entity.type
_entity.pdbx_description
1 polymer ?
#
loop_
_entity_poly.entity_id
_entity_poly.type
_entity_poly.pdbx_seq_one_letter_code
_entity_poly.pdbx_strand_id
1 'polypeptide(L)'
;MTVAEQRDLATALGVDTPGDGTVTWELLAGQIEPRSDSAFASRGEAIRADLAGRLDRELLERERENIADEIRRLPDVRDVGVPDEPSGLYTDVAAPGWRLYDHLLEVNFFESLDENLPRFTADHIETTARELLLADPLSSSLDDVGFDESEKTALLLDVANNDERLAHWVPSNQIPDGVEFETETVPPLHQRAMGGALLWIRGLDRHLWQNEVMITDEILDDAVRYVKAMLGGLFVTATAACDLAGDGQFTDEQLTAALTAGSAVQIVSQEELLHSVFYIRDDMRAPSELR
;
A
#
# COMPACT_ATOMS: atom_id res chain seq x y z
N MET A 1 -16.68 -1.71 1.94
CA MET A 1 -16.63 -0.86 3.13
C MET A 1 -17.98 -0.86 3.85
N THR A 2 -18.00 -1.16 5.14
CA THR A 2 -19.20 -1.21 5.99
C THR A 2 -19.38 0.09 6.78
N VAL A 3 -20.59 0.32 7.33
CA VAL A 3 -20.87 1.48 8.20
C VAL A 3 -20.04 1.44 9.50
N ALA A 4 -19.71 0.24 9.99
CA ALA A 4 -18.86 0.08 11.16
C ALA A 4 -17.44 0.58 10.87
N GLU A 5 -16.84 0.11 9.76
CA GLU A 5 -15.52 0.54 9.32
C GLU A 5 -15.40 2.05 9.10
N GLN A 6 -16.45 2.68 8.53
CA GLN A 6 -16.49 4.14 8.37
C GLN A 6 -16.51 4.88 9.71
N ARG A 7 -17.26 4.35 10.70
CA ARG A 7 -17.28 4.91 12.05
C ARG A 7 -15.95 4.74 12.76
N ASP A 8 -15.32 3.58 12.60
CA ASP A 8 -14.01 3.30 13.21
C ASP A 8 -12.94 4.24 12.63
N LEU A 9 -12.95 4.45 11.31
CA LEU A 9 -12.05 5.40 10.62
C LEU A 9 -12.21 6.83 11.14
N ALA A 10 -13.45 7.32 11.23
CA ALA A 10 -13.70 8.66 11.73
C ALA A 10 -13.32 8.81 13.20
N THR A 11 -13.56 7.77 14.01
CA THR A 11 -13.16 7.72 15.43
C THR A 11 -11.64 7.78 15.57
N ALA A 12 -10.91 7.00 14.78
CA ALA A 12 -9.44 6.99 14.76
C ALA A 12 -8.86 8.36 14.42
N LEU A 13 -9.52 9.11 13.53
CA LEU A 13 -9.09 10.46 13.14
C LEU A 13 -9.61 11.58 14.04
N GLY A 14 -10.43 11.25 15.04
CA GLY A 14 -11.05 12.21 15.96
C GLY A 14 -12.03 13.15 15.26
N VAL A 15 -12.73 12.68 14.24
CA VAL A 15 -13.69 13.45 13.43
C VAL A 15 -15.13 13.07 13.82
N ASP A 16 -15.95 14.07 14.11
CA ASP A 16 -17.37 13.86 14.37
C ASP A 16 -18.12 13.63 13.05
N THR A 17 -18.57 12.40 12.80
CA THR A 17 -19.39 12.12 11.61
C THR A 17 -20.82 12.60 11.78
N PRO A 18 -21.39 13.35 10.82
CA PRO A 18 -22.79 13.73 10.86
C PRO A 18 -23.69 12.51 10.55
N GLY A 19 -24.07 11.76 11.58
CA GLY A 19 -25.10 10.71 11.50
C GLY A 19 -24.81 9.59 10.49
N ASP A 20 -25.80 9.24 9.66
CA ASP A 20 -25.75 8.15 8.66
C ASP A 20 -25.04 8.54 7.34
N GLY A 21 -24.26 9.63 7.32
CA GLY A 21 -23.53 10.08 6.13
C GLY A 21 -22.36 9.16 5.75
N THR A 22 -22.07 9.04 4.46
CA THR A 22 -20.88 8.31 3.97
C THR A 22 -19.61 9.07 4.32
N VAL A 23 -18.67 8.38 5.00
CA VAL A 23 -17.34 8.93 5.26
C VAL A 23 -16.50 8.83 3.99
N THR A 24 -15.91 9.96 3.57
CA THR A 24 -15.05 10.06 2.39
C THR A 24 -13.75 10.77 2.73
N TRP A 25 -12.72 10.59 1.90
CA TRP A 25 -11.43 11.27 2.02
C TRP A 25 -11.61 12.80 2.08
N GLU A 26 -12.35 13.39 1.14
CA GLU A 26 -12.61 14.83 1.06
C GLU A 26 -13.31 15.36 2.32
N LEU A 27 -14.29 14.61 2.84
CA LEU A 27 -15.00 14.97 4.08
C LEU A 27 -14.07 14.96 5.29
N LEU A 28 -13.16 13.99 5.38
CA LEU A 28 -12.19 13.87 6.46
C LEU A 28 -11.12 14.96 6.36
N ALA A 29 -10.56 15.17 5.16
CA ALA A 29 -9.57 16.22 4.90
C ALA A 29 -10.10 17.61 5.27
N GLY A 30 -11.38 17.89 5.00
CA GLY A 30 -12.03 19.15 5.37
C GLY A 30 -12.27 19.36 6.87
N GLN A 31 -12.08 18.34 7.70
CA GLN A 31 -12.34 18.38 9.15
C GLN A 31 -11.09 18.19 10.00
N ILE A 32 -10.00 17.70 9.42
CA ILE A 32 -8.74 17.53 10.13
C ILE A 32 -8.01 18.86 10.21
N GLU A 33 -7.77 19.32 11.44
CA GLU A 33 -6.86 20.43 11.68
C GLU A 33 -5.40 19.97 11.56
N PRO A 34 -4.54 20.73 10.85
CA PRO A 34 -3.10 20.51 10.83
C PRO A 34 -2.51 20.56 12.23
N ARG A 35 -1.65 19.59 12.55
CA ARG A 35 -0.91 19.53 13.81
C ARG A 35 0.57 19.36 13.49
N SER A 36 1.43 20.22 14.02
CA SER A 36 2.87 20.01 13.86
C SER A 36 3.34 18.90 14.79
N ASP A 37 3.75 17.77 14.21
CA ASP A 37 4.42 16.70 14.94
C ASP A 37 5.93 16.74 14.63
N SER A 38 6.69 17.33 15.55
CA SER A 38 8.14 17.47 15.42
C SER A 38 8.87 16.13 15.29
N ALA A 39 8.31 15.03 15.84
CA ALA A 39 8.92 13.71 15.71
C ALA A 39 8.73 13.16 14.29
N PHE A 40 7.56 13.34 13.67
CA PHE A 40 7.34 13.02 12.26
C PHE A 40 8.24 13.85 11.34
N ALA A 41 8.29 15.17 11.55
CA ALA A 41 9.11 16.07 10.76
C ALA A 41 10.59 15.66 10.80
N SER A 42 11.11 15.37 12.00
CA SER A 42 12.51 14.96 12.18
C SER A 42 12.86 13.66 11.45
N ARG A 43 11.89 12.74 11.30
CA ARG A 43 12.10 11.47 10.56
C ARG A 43 12.18 11.72 9.06
N GLY A 44 11.27 12.53 8.52
CA GLY A 44 11.31 12.90 7.10
C GLY A 44 12.60 13.64 6.74
N GLU A 45 13.03 14.58 7.60
CA GLU A 45 14.31 15.28 7.45
C GLU A 45 15.49 14.30 7.44
N ALA A 46 15.52 13.34 8.36
CA ALA A 46 16.58 12.34 8.44
C ALA A 46 16.64 11.42 7.20
N ILE A 47 15.48 10.94 6.74
CA ILE A 47 15.36 10.15 5.51
C ILE A 47 15.83 10.96 4.29
N ARG A 48 15.41 12.22 4.20
CA ARG A 48 15.81 13.13 3.13
C ARG A 48 17.32 13.36 3.13
N ALA A 49 17.92 13.54 4.30
CA ALA A 49 19.36 13.72 4.44
C ALA A 49 20.14 12.46 4.05
N ASP A 50 19.67 11.26 4.43
CA ASP A 50 20.38 10.00 4.16
C ASP A 50 20.30 9.57 2.68
N LEU A 51 19.20 9.89 2.00
CA LEU A 51 18.95 9.52 0.60
C LEU A 51 19.33 10.61 -0.41
N ALA A 52 19.74 11.78 0.06
CA ALA A 52 20.12 12.91 -0.77
C ALA A 52 21.17 12.53 -1.84
N GLY A 53 20.83 12.74 -3.11
CA GLY A 53 21.73 12.48 -4.24
C GLY A 53 21.97 11.00 -4.57
N ARG A 54 21.27 10.06 -3.92
CA ARG A 54 21.37 8.62 -4.20
C ARG A 54 20.28 8.12 -5.15
N LEU A 55 19.12 8.79 -5.16
CA LEU A 55 17.95 8.43 -5.94
C LEU A 55 18.08 8.86 -7.40
N ASP A 56 17.78 7.95 -8.33
CA ASP A 56 17.68 8.24 -9.76
C ASP A 56 16.28 8.80 -10.06
N ARG A 57 16.18 10.12 -10.10
CA ARG A 57 14.92 10.83 -10.34
C ARG A 57 14.24 10.41 -11.65
N GLU A 58 14.99 10.26 -12.73
CA GLU A 58 14.42 9.93 -14.05
C GLU A 58 13.84 8.50 -14.04
N LEU A 59 14.52 7.57 -13.38
CA LEU A 59 14.01 6.21 -13.18
C LEU A 59 12.75 6.23 -12.31
N LEU A 60 12.77 6.92 -11.18
CA LEU A 60 11.64 7.00 -10.25
C LEU A 60 10.39 7.60 -10.93
N GLU A 61 10.54 8.72 -11.64
CA GLU A 61 9.43 9.37 -12.36
C GLU A 61 8.87 8.44 -13.43
N ARG A 62 9.73 7.79 -14.23
CA ARG A 62 9.31 6.84 -15.26
C ARG A 62 8.58 5.63 -14.69
N GLU A 63 9.12 4.99 -13.64
CA GLU A 63 8.47 3.81 -13.08
C GLU A 63 7.20 4.16 -12.30
N ARG A 64 7.12 5.36 -11.68
CA ARG A 64 5.87 5.89 -11.12
C ARG A 64 4.79 6.03 -12.19
N GLU A 65 5.13 6.59 -13.36
CA GLU A 65 4.20 6.71 -14.50
C GLU A 65 3.80 5.33 -15.05
N ASN A 66 4.74 4.40 -15.17
CA ASN A 66 4.43 3.04 -15.59
C ASN A 66 3.49 2.32 -14.60
N ILE A 67 3.69 2.50 -13.28
CA ILE A 67 2.77 1.97 -12.26
C ILE A 67 1.38 2.58 -12.43
N ALA A 68 1.29 3.89 -12.68
CA ALA A 68 0.02 4.57 -12.96
C ALA A 68 -0.71 3.98 -14.17
N ASP A 69 0.02 3.69 -15.25
CA ASP A 69 -0.55 3.08 -16.44
C ASP A 69 -1.08 1.66 -16.17
N GLU A 70 -0.35 0.85 -15.39
CA GLU A 70 -0.82 -0.49 -15.02
C GLU A 70 -2.04 -0.44 -14.09
N ILE A 71 -2.13 0.55 -13.17
CA ILE A 71 -3.34 0.77 -12.36
C ILE A 71 -4.55 1.04 -13.26
N ARG A 72 -4.41 1.91 -14.26
CA ARG A 72 -5.50 2.24 -15.20
C ARG A 72 -5.87 1.08 -16.11
N ARG A 73 -4.95 0.14 -16.35
CA ARG A 73 -5.15 -1.06 -17.17
C ARG A 73 -5.85 -2.20 -16.41
N LEU A 74 -5.93 -2.15 -15.09
CA LEU A 74 -6.53 -3.23 -14.29
C LEU A 74 -7.98 -3.62 -14.67
N PRO A 75 -8.87 -2.72 -15.11
CA PRO A 75 -10.18 -3.12 -15.64
C PRO A 75 -10.06 -4.04 -16.87
N ASP A 76 -9.11 -3.77 -17.77
CA ASP A 76 -8.87 -4.63 -18.93
C ASP A 76 -8.32 -6.00 -18.51
N VAL A 77 -7.49 -6.05 -17.45
CA VAL A 77 -7.03 -7.31 -16.84
C VAL A 77 -8.21 -8.08 -16.24
N ARG A 78 -9.12 -7.39 -15.56
CA ARG A 78 -10.34 -7.98 -15.00
C ARG A 78 -11.24 -8.60 -16.06
N ASP A 79 -11.38 -7.94 -17.21
CA ASP A 79 -12.24 -8.37 -18.31
C ASP A 79 -11.76 -9.67 -18.99
N VAL A 80 -10.45 -9.97 -18.92
CA VAL A 80 -9.93 -11.26 -19.39
C VAL A 80 -10.31 -12.42 -18.46
N GLY A 81 -10.42 -12.16 -17.15
CA GLY A 81 -10.78 -13.16 -16.15
C GLY A 81 -9.62 -14.10 -15.80
N VAL A 82 -9.86 -15.41 -15.85
CA VAL A 82 -8.81 -16.41 -15.57
C VAL A 82 -7.83 -16.47 -16.74
N PRO A 83 -6.52 -16.35 -16.52
CA PRO A 83 -5.54 -16.41 -17.60
C PRO A 83 -5.41 -17.82 -18.19
N ASP A 84 -5.16 -17.89 -19.50
CA ASP A 84 -4.97 -19.16 -20.23
C ASP A 84 -3.62 -19.85 -19.92
N GLU A 85 -2.66 -19.11 -19.37
CA GLU A 85 -1.29 -19.55 -19.07
C GLU A 85 -0.86 -19.13 -17.65
N PRO A 86 0.11 -19.82 -17.01
CA PRO A 86 0.52 -19.57 -15.61
C PRO A 86 1.32 -18.27 -15.38
N SER A 87 1.46 -17.43 -16.40
CA SER A 87 2.12 -16.13 -16.35
C SER A 87 1.61 -15.25 -17.48
N GLY A 88 1.38 -13.98 -17.21
CA GLY A 88 1.02 -13.01 -18.23
C GLY A 88 0.58 -11.70 -17.59
N LEU A 89 -0.73 -11.53 -17.46
CA LEU A 89 -1.34 -10.24 -17.15
C LEU A 89 -0.88 -9.66 -15.82
N TYR A 90 -0.98 -10.40 -14.71
CA TYR A 90 -0.58 -9.87 -13.41
C TYR A 90 0.95 -9.79 -13.27
N THR A 91 1.69 -10.68 -13.93
CA THR A 91 3.15 -10.59 -14.02
C THR A 91 3.58 -9.30 -14.72
N ASP A 92 2.92 -8.91 -15.80
CA ASP A 92 3.19 -7.67 -16.54
C ASP A 92 2.84 -6.44 -15.70
N VAL A 93 1.67 -6.47 -15.03
CA VAL A 93 1.22 -5.42 -14.10
C VAL A 93 2.25 -5.15 -12.99
N ALA A 94 2.91 -6.19 -12.47
CA ALA A 94 3.92 -6.05 -11.43
C ALA A 94 5.29 -5.56 -11.95
N ALA A 95 5.54 -5.61 -13.25
CA ALA A 95 6.89 -5.41 -13.80
C ALA A 95 7.49 -4.01 -13.53
N PRO A 96 6.74 -2.89 -13.61
CA PRO A 96 7.25 -1.57 -13.21
C PRO A 96 7.65 -1.50 -11.74
N GLY A 97 6.83 -2.11 -10.87
CA GLY A 97 7.12 -2.14 -9.44
C GLY A 97 8.38 -2.92 -9.10
N TRP A 98 8.71 -4.00 -9.84
CA TRP A 98 10.00 -4.69 -9.70
C TRP A 98 11.20 -3.81 -10.08
N ARG A 99 11.10 -3.05 -11.17
CA ARG A 99 12.18 -2.12 -11.57
C ARG A 99 12.39 -1.00 -10.56
N LEU A 100 11.29 -0.48 -9.99
CA LEU A 100 11.34 0.47 -8.89
C LEU A 100 12.00 -0.17 -7.65
N TYR A 101 11.53 -1.35 -7.25
CA TYR A 101 12.04 -2.09 -6.09
C TYR A 101 13.55 -2.36 -6.19
N ASP A 102 14.03 -2.80 -7.36
CA ASP A 102 15.45 -3.07 -7.57
C ASP A 102 16.30 -1.80 -7.40
N HIS A 103 15.85 -0.66 -7.95
CA HIS A 103 16.54 0.61 -7.74
C HIS A 103 16.56 1.02 -6.26
N LEU A 104 15.43 0.93 -5.57
CA LEU A 104 15.33 1.27 -4.14
C LEU A 104 16.24 0.37 -3.29
N LEU A 105 16.34 -0.92 -3.63
CA LEU A 105 17.27 -1.84 -3.00
C LEU A 105 18.74 -1.46 -3.25
N GLU A 106 19.10 -1.15 -4.49
CA GLU A 106 20.47 -0.78 -4.87
C GLU A 106 20.99 0.45 -4.13
N VAL A 107 20.12 1.41 -3.82
CA VAL A 107 20.47 2.64 -3.12
C VAL A 107 20.32 2.56 -1.60
N ASN A 108 20.11 1.35 -1.04
CA ASN A 108 19.79 1.08 0.37
C ASN A 108 18.64 1.96 0.93
N PHE A 109 17.61 2.16 0.11
CA PHE A 109 16.44 2.95 0.50
C PHE A 109 15.73 2.35 1.71
N PHE A 110 15.53 1.03 1.69
CA PHE A 110 14.75 0.36 2.72
C PHE A 110 15.46 0.29 4.06
N GLU A 111 16.78 0.17 4.07
CA GLU A 111 17.62 0.26 5.26
C GLU A 111 17.51 1.64 5.89
N SER A 112 17.56 2.70 5.07
CA SER A 112 17.34 4.08 5.53
C SER A 112 15.98 4.25 6.20
N LEU A 113 14.93 3.64 5.63
CA LEU A 113 13.60 3.67 6.23
C LEU A 113 13.56 2.94 7.57
N ASP A 114 14.10 1.73 7.67
CA ASP A 114 14.11 0.98 8.94
C ASP A 114 14.92 1.71 10.03
N GLU A 115 15.99 2.42 9.67
CA GLU A 115 16.79 3.23 10.61
C GLU A 115 16.02 4.44 11.16
N ASN A 116 15.16 5.05 10.35
CA ASN A 116 14.52 6.33 10.68
C ASN A 116 13.04 6.21 11.07
N LEU A 117 12.34 5.16 10.62
CA LEU A 117 10.92 4.96 10.89
C LEU A 117 10.70 4.03 12.09
N PRO A 118 9.75 4.36 12.97
CA PRO A 118 9.41 3.49 14.08
C PRO A 118 8.61 2.29 13.57
N ARG A 119 8.53 1.23 14.39
CA ARG A 119 7.47 0.22 14.24
C ARG A 119 6.09 0.87 14.22
N PHE A 120 5.13 0.20 13.60
CA PHE A 120 3.73 0.62 13.64
C PHE A 120 3.19 0.58 15.09
N THR A 121 2.71 1.73 15.57
CA THR A 121 1.95 1.87 16.82
C THR A 121 0.67 2.64 16.52
N ALA A 122 -0.36 2.52 17.36
CA ALA A 122 -1.61 3.25 17.20
C ALA A 122 -1.39 4.76 16.97
N ASP A 123 -0.59 5.42 17.82
CA ASP A 123 -0.25 6.84 17.68
C ASP A 123 0.45 7.16 16.33
N HIS A 124 1.35 6.29 15.86
CA HIS A 124 2.06 6.49 14.59
C HIS A 124 1.13 6.33 13.40
N ILE A 125 0.20 5.38 13.46
CA ILE A 125 -0.82 5.13 12.44
C ILE A 125 -1.83 6.28 12.40
N GLU A 126 -2.29 6.78 13.55
CA GLU A 126 -3.16 7.96 13.61
C GLU A 126 -2.48 9.16 12.94
N THR A 127 -1.26 9.52 13.35
CA THR A 127 -0.53 10.64 12.76
C THR A 127 -0.30 10.42 11.26
N THR A 128 0.06 9.21 10.84
CA THR A 128 0.21 8.85 9.42
C THR A 128 -1.07 9.14 8.65
N ALA A 129 -2.22 8.65 9.12
CA ALA A 129 -3.49 8.83 8.44
C ALA A 129 -3.92 10.30 8.37
N ARG A 130 -3.66 11.09 9.42
CA ARG A 130 -3.92 12.54 9.44
C ARG A 130 -3.07 13.29 8.41
N GLU A 131 -1.76 13.07 8.41
CA GLU A 131 -0.84 13.74 7.50
C GLU A 131 -1.05 13.34 6.05
N LEU A 132 -1.47 12.08 5.80
CA LEU A 132 -1.85 11.61 4.48
C LEU A 132 -3.06 12.37 3.93
N LEU A 133 -4.08 12.59 4.76
CA LEU A 133 -5.27 13.38 4.41
C LEU A 133 -4.95 14.84 4.09
N LEU A 134 -3.95 15.41 4.77
CA LEU A 134 -3.49 16.78 4.57
C LEU A 134 -2.56 16.95 3.35
N ALA A 135 -2.13 15.85 2.74
CA ALA A 135 -1.27 15.86 1.56
C ALA A 135 -2.11 16.01 0.27
N ASP A 136 -2.58 17.23 -0.03
CA ASP A 136 -3.33 17.55 -1.25
C ASP A 136 -2.69 17.02 -2.55
N PRO A 137 -1.35 17.11 -2.74
CA PRO A 137 -0.73 16.57 -3.96
C PRO A 137 -0.90 15.05 -4.09
N LEU A 138 -0.98 14.32 -2.99
CA LEU A 138 -1.14 12.87 -3.00
C LEU A 138 -2.56 12.46 -3.37
N SER A 139 -3.57 13.10 -2.78
CA SER A 139 -4.98 12.84 -3.12
C SER A 139 -5.22 13.08 -4.62
N SER A 140 -4.73 14.21 -5.14
CA SER A 140 -4.83 14.54 -6.57
C SER A 140 -4.10 13.53 -7.45
N SER A 141 -2.91 13.07 -7.03
CA SER A 141 -2.15 12.07 -7.78
C SER A 141 -2.86 10.71 -7.83
N LEU A 142 -3.59 10.33 -6.78
CA LEU A 142 -4.39 9.11 -6.78
C LEU A 142 -5.60 9.21 -7.73
N ASP A 143 -6.25 10.38 -7.79
CA ASP A 143 -7.32 10.64 -8.76
C ASP A 143 -6.81 10.49 -10.21
N ASP A 144 -5.64 11.05 -10.51
CA ASP A 144 -5.03 11.02 -11.84
C ASP A 144 -4.68 9.61 -12.34
N VAL A 145 -4.48 8.66 -11.42
CA VAL A 145 -4.19 7.26 -11.75
C VAL A 145 -5.41 6.35 -11.66
N GLY A 146 -6.59 6.94 -11.41
CA GLY A 146 -7.88 6.24 -11.50
C GLY A 146 -8.37 5.63 -10.19
N PHE A 147 -7.90 6.09 -9.03
CA PHE A 147 -8.59 5.84 -7.76
C PHE A 147 -9.79 6.78 -7.64
N ASP A 148 -10.97 6.22 -7.45
CA ASP A 148 -12.12 7.03 -7.07
C ASP A 148 -12.12 7.36 -5.57
N GLU A 149 -13.04 8.23 -5.16
CA GLU A 149 -13.15 8.68 -3.77
C GLU A 149 -13.37 7.52 -2.77
N SER A 150 -14.12 6.50 -3.17
CA SER A 150 -14.39 5.33 -2.33
C SER A 150 -13.14 4.45 -2.18
N GLU A 151 -12.35 4.32 -3.24
CA GLU A 151 -11.10 3.56 -3.24
C GLU A 151 -10.01 4.31 -2.44
N LYS A 152 -9.88 5.64 -2.60
CA LYS A 152 -8.98 6.46 -1.75
C LYS A 152 -9.34 6.33 -0.27
N THR A 153 -10.63 6.36 0.05
CA THR A 153 -11.12 6.18 1.43
C THR A 153 -10.80 4.78 1.95
N ALA A 154 -10.89 3.75 1.09
CA ALA A 154 -10.51 2.39 1.46
C ALA A 154 -9.00 2.26 1.73
N LEU A 155 -8.13 2.92 0.96
CA LEU A 155 -6.69 2.97 1.25
C LEU A 155 -6.41 3.60 2.63
N LEU A 156 -7.14 4.67 2.97
CA LEU A 156 -6.99 5.31 4.27
C LEU A 156 -7.45 4.39 5.41
N LEU A 157 -8.53 3.65 5.20
CA LEU A 157 -9.03 2.64 6.13
C LEU A 157 -8.01 1.53 6.35
N ASP A 158 -7.37 1.05 5.28
CA ASP A 158 -6.30 0.05 5.35
C ASP A 158 -5.17 0.51 6.27
N VAL A 159 -4.87 1.82 6.30
CA VAL A 159 -3.90 2.40 7.23
C VAL A 159 -4.49 2.53 8.64
N ALA A 160 -5.58 3.28 8.80
CA ALA A 160 -6.06 3.77 10.09
C ALA A 160 -6.68 2.68 10.99
N ASN A 161 -7.33 1.67 10.40
CA ASN A 161 -8.12 0.68 11.14
C ASN A 161 -7.37 -0.66 11.37
N ASN A 162 -6.09 -0.75 10.99
CA ASN A 162 -5.32 -1.99 11.05
C ASN A 162 -4.08 -1.89 11.94
N ASP A 163 -4.08 -0.99 12.93
CA ASP A 163 -2.93 -0.77 13.82
C ASP A 163 -2.47 -2.05 14.54
N GLU A 164 -3.40 -2.86 15.07
CA GLU A 164 -3.05 -4.13 15.72
C GLU A 164 -2.38 -5.11 14.76
N ARG A 165 -2.88 -5.21 13.53
CA ARG A 165 -2.30 -6.08 12.49
C ARG A 165 -0.92 -5.58 12.05
N LEU A 166 -0.83 -4.27 11.79
CA LEU A 166 0.41 -3.63 11.39
C LEU A 166 1.47 -3.71 12.49
N ALA A 167 1.10 -3.71 13.78
CA ALA A 167 2.04 -3.86 14.89
C ALA A 167 2.80 -5.22 14.89
N HIS A 168 2.31 -6.23 14.17
CA HIS A 168 3.04 -7.49 13.96
C HIS A 168 4.18 -7.37 12.94
N TRP A 169 4.16 -6.33 12.12
CA TRP A 169 5.23 -6.01 11.18
C TRP A 169 6.25 -5.12 11.87
N VAL A 170 7.36 -5.72 12.30
CA VAL A 170 8.43 -5.04 13.04
C VAL A 170 9.62 -4.74 12.12
N PRO A 171 10.18 -3.51 12.12
CA PRO A 171 11.45 -3.19 11.45
C PRO A 171 12.56 -4.18 11.85
N SER A 172 13.41 -4.59 10.92
CA SER A 172 14.37 -5.67 11.15
C SER A 172 15.36 -5.32 12.28
N ASN A 173 15.74 -4.04 12.37
CA ASN A 173 16.59 -3.48 13.42
C ASN A 173 15.89 -3.31 14.78
N GLN A 174 14.58 -3.56 14.87
CA GLN A 174 13.77 -3.46 16.08
C GLN A 174 13.26 -4.82 16.57
N ILE A 175 13.63 -5.92 15.90
CA ILE A 175 13.29 -7.27 16.34
C ILE A 175 14.02 -7.58 17.67
N PRO A 176 13.32 -8.05 18.72
CA PRO A 176 13.97 -8.36 19.99
C PRO A 176 15.04 -9.45 19.89
N ASP A 177 16.09 -9.33 20.71
CA ASP A 177 17.09 -10.38 20.88
C ASP A 177 16.47 -11.69 21.39
N GLY A 178 17.04 -12.83 20.98
CA GLY A 178 16.66 -14.15 21.49
C GLY A 178 15.47 -14.82 20.80
N VAL A 179 15.05 -14.31 19.64
CA VAL A 179 14.12 -15.01 18.73
C VAL A 179 14.80 -16.23 18.09
N GLU A 180 14.00 -17.20 17.63
CA GLU A 180 14.48 -18.49 17.11
C GLU A 180 15.20 -18.41 15.74
N PHE A 181 15.15 -17.25 15.07
CA PHE A 181 15.70 -17.04 13.74
C PHE A 181 16.78 -15.96 13.73
N GLU A 182 17.63 -15.97 12.70
CA GLU A 182 18.71 -15.00 12.51
C GLU A 182 18.15 -13.65 12.05
N THR A 183 18.02 -12.69 12.96
CA THR A 183 17.45 -11.36 12.69
C THR A 183 18.21 -10.58 11.61
N GLU A 184 19.53 -10.80 11.50
CA GLU A 184 20.39 -10.18 10.46
C GLU A 184 20.01 -10.59 9.03
N THR A 185 19.28 -11.70 8.86
CA THR A 185 18.82 -12.18 7.54
C THR A 185 17.42 -11.69 7.19
N VAL A 186 16.74 -11.02 8.12
CA VAL A 186 15.39 -10.49 7.90
C VAL A 186 15.51 -9.17 7.13
N PRO A 187 14.94 -9.07 5.91
CA PRO A 187 14.97 -7.82 5.17
C PRO A 187 14.20 -6.71 5.91
N PRO A 188 14.60 -5.44 5.71
CA PRO A 188 13.85 -4.27 6.18
C PRO A 188 12.34 -4.38 6.00
N LEU A 189 11.56 -3.80 6.92
CA LEU A 189 10.10 -3.91 6.89
C LEU A 189 9.51 -3.41 5.58
N HIS A 190 9.93 -2.24 5.14
CA HIS A 190 9.42 -1.61 3.93
C HIS A 190 9.80 -2.40 2.66
N GLN A 191 10.95 -3.06 2.67
CA GLN A 191 11.35 -3.99 1.62
C GLN A 191 10.42 -5.22 1.59
N ARG A 192 10.11 -5.80 2.75
CA ARG A 192 9.19 -6.95 2.85
C ARG A 192 7.78 -6.58 2.43
N ALA A 193 7.29 -5.39 2.78
CA ALA A 193 5.99 -4.89 2.37
C ALA A 193 5.88 -4.81 0.84
N MET A 194 6.80 -4.08 0.20
CA MET A 194 6.79 -3.86 -1.25
C MET A 194 7.11 -5.13 -2.04
N GLY A 195 8.16 -5.87 -1.64
CA GLY A 195 8.56 -7.12 -2.29
C GLY A 195 7.49 -8.21 -2.13
N GLY A 196 6.85 -8.29 -0.97
CA GLY A 196 5.73 -9.19 -0.71
C GLY A 196 4.54 -8.91 -1.62
N ALA A 197 4.11 -7.64 -1.71
CA ALA A 197 3.04 -7.23 -2.62
C ALA A 197 3.34 -7.62 -4.08
N LEU A 198 4.56 -7.33 -4.56
CA LEU A 198 4.98 -7.68 -5.92
C LEU A 198 5.03 -9.19 -6.19
N LEU A 199 5.43 -9.99 -5.20
CA LEU A 199 5.42 -11.45 -5.30
C LEU A 199 4.00 -12.00 -5.36
N TRP A 200 3.08 -11.45 -4.55
CA TRP A 200 1.67 -11.84 -4.56
C TRP A 200 0.99 -11.52 -5.89
N ILE A 201 1.18 -10.30 -6.42
CA ILE A 201 0.66 -9.93 -7.74
C ILE A 201 1.23 -10.87 -8.81
N ARG A 202 2.54 -11.11 -8.85
CA ARG A 202 3.17 -12.01 -9.82
C ARG A 202 2.67 -13.47 -9.71
N GLY A 203 2.39 -13.94 -8.50
CA GLY A 203 1.89 -15.29 -8.25
C GLY A 203 0.44 -15.52 -8.67
N LEU A 204 -0.31 -14.44 -8.86
CA LEU A 204 -1.75 -14.46 -9.09
C LEU A 204 -2.13 -15.15 -10.40
N ASP A 205 -1.40 -14.90 -11.50
CA ASP A 205 -1.65 -15.56 -12.79
C ASP A 205 -1.69 -17.09 -12.63
N ARG A 206 -0.66 -17.63 -11.99
CA ARG A 206 -0.52 -19.06 -11.75
C ARG A 206 -1.63 -19.60 -10.87
N HIS A 207 -1.97 -18.88 -9.80
CA HIS A 207 -3.02 -19.31 -8.88
C HIS A 207 -4.38 -19.40 -9.56
N LEU A 208 -4.77 -18.35 -10.29
CA LEU A 208 -6.05 -18.33 -11.00
C LEU A 208 -6.11 -19.44 -12.05
N TRP A 209 -5.04 -19.61 -12.83
CA TRP A 209 -4.94 -20.68 -13.83
C TRP A 209 -5.05 -22.09 -13.20
N GLN A 210 -4.35 -22.35 -12.09
CA GLN A 210 -4.40 -23.66 -11.42
C GLN A 210 -5.75 -23.98 -10.78
N ASN A 211 -6.51 -22.96 -10.42
CA ASN A 211 -7.76 -23.08 -9.68
C ASN A 211 -8.99 -22.68 -10.51
N GLU A 212 -8.87 -22.57 -11.84
CA GLU A 212 -9.89 -22.05 -12.77
C GLU A 212 -11.31 -22.51 -12.43
N VAL A 213 -11.50 -23.82 -12.22
CA VAL A 213 -12.80 -24.45 -11.93
C VAL A 213 -13.45 -24.00 -10.61
N MET A 214 -12.71 -23.35 -9.73
CA MET A 214 -13.18 -22.84 -8.45
C MET A 214 -13.36 -21.32 -8.45
N ILE A 215 -12.81 -20.61 -9.44
CA ILE A 215 -12.83 -19.16 -9.51
C ILE A 215 -14.23 -18.66 -9.83
N THR A 216 -14.66 -17.61 -9.13
CA THR A 216 -15.91 -16.88 -9.36
C THR A 216 -15.61 -15.45 -9.78
N ASP A 217 -16.62 -14.76 -10.32
CA ASP A 217 -16.51 -13.33 -10.61
C ASP A 217 -16.16 -12.50 -9.36
N GLU A 218 -16.70 -12.88 -8.20
CA GLU A 218 -16.39 -12.22 -6.92
C GLU A 218 -14.91 -12.37 -6.54
N ILE A 219 -14.32 -13.56 -6.76
CA ILE A 219 -12.89 -13.80 -6.53
C ILE A 219 -12.04 -12.96 -7.50
N LEU A 220 -12.45 -12.81 -8.76
CA LEU A 220 -11.76 -11.98 -9.73
C LEU A 220 -11.87 -10.48 -9.41
N ASP A 221 -13.03 -10.03 -8.95
CA ASP A 221 -13.26 -8.67 -8.47
C ASP A 221 -12.36 -8.35 -7.27
N ASP A 222 -12.29 -9.28 -6.30
CA ASP A 222 -11.41 -9.18 -5.14
C ASP A 222 -9.93 -9.17 -5.54
N ALA A 223 -9.53 -10.03 -6.47
CA ALA A 223 -8.17 -10.08 -6.99
C ALA A 223 -7.76 -8.73 -7.58
N VAL A 224 -8.57 -8.15 -8.45
CA VAL A 224 -8.27 -6.86 -9.08
C VAL A 224 -8.31 -5.72 -8.08
N ARG A 225 -9.27 -5.72 -7.15
CA ARG A 225 -9.37 -4.73 -6.06
C ARG A 225 -8.10 -4.70 -5.20
N TYR A 226 -7.61 -5.85 -4.73
CA TYR A 226 -6.42 -5.90 -3.88
C TYR A 226 -5.12 -5.70 -4.67
N VAL A 227 -5.06 -6.11 -5.94
CA VAL A 227 -3.94 -5.73 -6.83
C VAL A 227 -3.89 -4.22 -7.00
N LYS A 228 -5.04 -3.56 -7.25
CA LYS A 228 -5.11 -2.10 -7.34
C LYS A 228 -4.63 -1.44 -6.06
N ALA A 229 -5.09 -1.88 -4.90
CA ALA A 229 -4.70 -1.32 -3.61
C ALA A 229 -3.18 -1.49 -3.35
N MET A 230 -2.62 -2.68 -3.61
CA MET A 230 -1.16 -2.90 -3.54
C MET A 230 -0.39 -1.95 -4.46
N LEU A 231 -0.79 -1.83 -5.73
CA LEU A 231 -0.16 -0.88 -6.67
C LEU A 231 -0.34 0.57 -6.23
N GLY A 232 -1.47 0.92 -5.61
CA GLY A 232 -1.71 2.23 -4.99
C GLY A 232 -0.69 2.52 -3.89
N GLY A 233 -0.43 1.56 -3.01
CA GLY A 233 0.63 1.67 -2.00
C GLY A 233 2.02 1.85 -2.63
N LEU A 234 2.34 1.08 -3.69
CA LEU A 234 3.58 1.28 -4.47
C LEU A 234 3.67 2.67 -5.11
N PHE A 235 2.57 3.17 -5.67
CA PHE A 235 2.50 4.48 -6.30
C PHE A 235 2.69 5.61 -5.28
N VAL A 236 2.13 5.48 -4.08
CA VAL A 236 2.34 6.42 -2.97
C VAL A 236 3.82 6.43 -2.57
N THR A 237 4.44 5.26 -2.39
CA THR A 237 5.88 5.16 -2.10
C THR A 237 6.74 5.74 -3.22
N ALA A 238 6.41 5.46 -4.49
CA ALA A 238 7.12 6.01 -5.65
C ALA A 238 7.00 7.54 -5.71
N THR A 239 5.83 8.09 -5.36
CA THR A 239 5.60 9.53 -5.30
C THR A 239 6.45 10.18 -4.20
N ALA A 240 6.53 9.58 -3.02
CA ALA A 240 7.42 10.02 -1.95
C ALA A 240 8.91 9.92 -2.34
N ALA A 241 9.32 8.86 -3.04
CA ALA A 241 10.68 8.73 -3.54
C ALA A 241 11.01 9.78 -4.61
N CYS A 242 10.07 10.11 -5.51
CA CYS A 242 10.22 11.20 -6.47
C CYS A 242 10.38 12.56 -5.75
N ASP A 243 9.61 12.79 -4.68
CA ASP A 243 9.71 14.00 -3.85
C ASP A 243 11.13 14.15 -3.26
N LEU A 244 11.66 13.07 -2.70
CA LEU A 244 13.00 12.99 -2.14
C LEU A 244 14.10 13.26 -3.16
N ALA A 245 13.91 12.82 -4.41
CA ALA A 245 14.87 13.00 -5.50
C ALA A 245 14.81 14.39 -6.16
N GLY A 246 13.78 15.19 -5.85
CA GLY A 246 13.50 16.48 -6.47
C GLY A 246 13.50 17.66 -5.49
N ASP A 247 12.81 18.73 -5.88
CA ASP A 247 12.75 19.99 -5.13
C ASP A 247 11.72 19.99 -3.97
N GLY A 248 11.06 18.85 -3.71
CA GLY A 248 10.12 18.65 -2.60
C GLY A 248 8.79 19.42 -2.72
N GLN A 249 7.68 18.71 -2.93
CA GLN A 249 6.31 19.18 -2.72
C GLN A 249 5.76 18.79 -1.33
N PHE A 250 6.24 17.68 -0.76
CA PHE A 250 5.84 17.24 0.57
C PHE A 250 6.64 17.93 1.68
N THR A 251 5.96 18.23 2.78
CA THR A 251 6.65 18.48 4.05
C THR A 251 7.28 17.19 4.55
N ASP A 252 8.20 17.29 5.51
CA ASP A 252 8.87 16.11 6.06
C ASP A 252 7.88 15.19 6.84
N GLU A 253 6.83 15.76 7.43
CA GLU A 253 5.72 15.00 8.02
C GLU A 253 4.94 14.23 6.94
N GLN A 254 4.56 14.89 5.85
CA GLN A 254 3.84 14.27 4.74
C GLN A 254 4.67 13.19 4.04
N LEU A 255 5.97 13.41 3.91
CA LEU A 255 6.90 12.42 3.38
C LEU A 255 6.92 11.17 4.26
N THR A 256 7.08 11.34 5.58
CA THR A 256 7.05 10.24 6.56
C THR A 256 5.73 9.48 6.49
N ALA A 257 4.63 10.21 6.39
CA ALA A 257 3.28 9.64 6.28
C ALA A 257 3.10 8.86 4.98
N ALA A 258 3.51 9.39 3.83
CA ALA A 258 3.40 8.70 2.54
C ALA A 258 4.21 7.40 2.51
N LEU A 259 5.44 7.40 3.03
CA LEU A 259 6.28 6.19 3.10
C LEU A 259 5.67 5.12 4.03
N THR A 260 5.19 5.54 5.20
CA THR A 260 4.52 4.66 6.17
C THR A 260 3.22 4.09 5.60
N ALA A 261 2.36 4.95 5.06
CA ALA A 261 1.05 4.59 4.50
C ALA A 261 1.19 3.66 3.30
N GLY A 262 2.12 3.94 2.38
CA GLY A 262 2.35 3.09 1.20
C GLY A 262 2.70 1.65 1.60
N SER A 263 3.51 1.48 2.64
CA SER A 263 3.86 0.16 3.18
C SER A 263 2.70 -0.50 3.94
N ALA A 264 1.96 0.27 4.74
CA ALA A 264 0.79 -0.23 5.46
C ALA A 264 -0.30 -0.75 4.50
N VAL A 265 -0.61 0.01 3.44
CA VAL A 265 -1.54 -0.42 2.38
C VAL A 265 -1.06 -1.71 1.73
N GLN A 266 0.22 -1.81 1.35
CA GLN A 266 0.79 -3.02 0.76
C GLN A 266 0.68 -4.24 1.69
N ILE A 267 0.93 -4.06 2.99
CA ILE A 267 0.82 -5.11 4.01
C ILE A 267 -0.63 -5.59 4.16
N VAL A 268 -1.57 -4.67 4.35
CA VAL A 268 -2.97 -5.05 4.55
C VAL A 268 -3.52 -5.69 3.28
N SER A 269 -3.29 -5.07 2.12
CA SER A 269 -3.83 -5.57 0.84
C SER A 269 -3.28 -6.94 0.46
N GLN A 270 -2.01 -7.25 0.74
CA GLN A 270 -1.47 -8.58 0.43
C GLN A 270 -2.04 -9.67 1.36
N GLU A 271 -2.30 -9.34 2.63
CA GLU A 271 -2.97 -10.24 3.56
C GLU A 271 -4.45 -10.46 3.16
N GLU A 272 -5.14 -9.39 2.75
CA GLU A 272 -6.52 -9.52 2.27
C GLU A 272 -6.62 -10.32 0.97
N LEU A 273 -5.70 -10.12 0.02
CA LEU A 273 -5.63 -10.94 -1.20
C LEU A 273 -5.48 -12.43 -0.86
N LEU A 274 -4.60 -12.76 0.10
CA LEU A 274 -4.42 -14.13 0.55
C LEU A 274 -5.75 -14.74 1.03
N HIS A 275 -6.51 -14.01 1.84
CA HIS A 275 -7.75 -14.49 2.43
C HIS A 275 -8.92 -14.54 1.45
N SER A 276 -9.05 -13.54 0.57
CA SER A 276 -10.17 -13.43 -0.38
C SER A 276 -9.98 -14.24 -1.67
N VAL A 277 -8.73 -14.48 -2.08
CA VAL A 277 -8.44 -15.03 -3.42
C VAL A 277 -7.69 -16.35 -3.34
N PHE A 278 -6.69 -16.47 -2.45
CA PHE A 278 -5.88 -17.68 -2.37
C PHE A 278 -6.51 -18.77 -1.50
N TYR A 279 -7.15 -18.40 -0.40
CA TYR A 279 -7.85 -19.33 0.48
C TYR A 279 -9.29 -19.58 0.03
N ILE A 280 -9.44 -20.22 -1.13
CA ILE A 280 -10.75 -20.55 -1.69
C ILE A 280 -11.46 -21.58 -0.80
N ARG A 281 -12.50 -21.13 -0.08
CA ARG A 281 -13.33 -21.97 0.78
C ARG A 281 -14.55 -22.54 0.03
N ASP A 282 -15.18 -23.55 0.61
CA ASP A 282 -16.36 -24.21 0.03
C ASP A 282 -17.55 -23.26 -0.18
N ASP A 283 -17.69 -22.21 0.63
CA ASP A 283 -18.73 -21.17 0.51
C ASP A 283 -18.44 -20.14 -0.60
N MET A 284 -17.19 -20.05 -1.07
CA MET A 284 -16.73 -19.04 -2.04
C MET A 284 -16.60 -19.60 -3.45
N ARG A 285 -16.25 -20.89 -3.57
CA ARG A 285 -15.92 -21.50 -4.86
C ARG A 285 -17.12 -21.63 -5.79
N ALA A 286 -16.84 -21.68 -7.08
CA ALA A 286 -17.84 -22.03 -8.09
C ALA A 286 -18.51 -23.39 -7.77
N PRO A 287 -19.82 -23.54 -8.06
CA PRO A 287 -20.55 -24.79 -7.82
C PRO A 287 -19.93 -25.98 -8.55
N SER A 288 -19.89 -27.15 -7.90
CA SER A 288 -19.46 -28.38 -8.56
C SER A 288 -20.48 -28.85 -9.60
N GLU A 289 -20.02 -29.10 -10.82
CA GLU A 289 -20.84 -29.68 -11.89
C GLU A 289 -21.09 -31.19 -11.71
N LEU A 290 -20.40 -31.85 -10.78
CA LEU A 290 -20.53 -33.30 -10.50
C LEU A 290 -21.74 -33.66 -9.62
N ARG A 291 -22.90 -33.03 -9.84
CA ARG A 291 -24.16 -33.34 -9.14
C ARG A 291 -25.03 -34.34 -9.88
#